data_AF-A0A821KBC5-F1
#
_entry.id   AF-A0A821KBC5-F1
#
_cell.length_a   1.000
_cell.length_b   1.000
_cell.length_c   1.000
_cell.angle_alpha   90.00
_cell.angle_beta   90.00
_cell.angle_gamma   90.00
#
_symmetry.space_group_name_H-M   'P 1'
#
loop_
_entity.id
_entity.type
_entity.pdbx_description
1 polymer ?
#
loop_
_entity_poly.entity_id
_entity_poly.type
_entity_poly.pdbx_seq_one_letter_code
_entity_poly.pdbx_strand_id
1 'polypeptide(L)'
;GTDVEFISLPEHLNNNIEEYVLQLRDDILKLEKCIKEDLLKLLNRYLKDRLSNLQQQWFVVNKMCTNEIDRLSKLVIDVRSGRTSVSIVEQTLESDQKMQLQHMIHDLKQNIKDLQQKGNFISDLDRLKFQYLNVVDYGIDSVDNERTIERKLVPNYEADCVLCSNDSLNETNPSQLDHLWHGMIEELKYNPNIRLLYADFSYCSFELPYMIKLPSDKYSQQNNKYQLTPKTRSSMELPTNTSPRTKLFSDTNKTLVQPPKPQTSTTMPTEARAFQLKPSKSENSYQASTKLSTDNLLLNATQTSLLS
;
A
#
# COMPACT_ATOMS: atom_id res chain seq x y z
N GLY A 1 -15.20 -51.47 -33.48
CA GLY A 1 -15.07 -50.29 -32.60
C GLY A 1 -16.15 -49.33 -33.02
N THR A 2 -16.95 -48.82 -32.10
CA THR A 2 -17.90 -47.74 -32.39
C THR A 2 -17.10 -46.49 -32.73
N ASP A 3 -17.25 -45.98 -33.96
CA ASP A 3 -16.79 -44.65 -34.33
C ASP A 3 -17.45 -43.65 -33.37
N VAL A 4 -16.64 -43.02 -32.53
CA VAL A 4 -17.11 -41.93 -31.68
C VAL A 4 -17.26 -40.72 -32.59
N GLU A 5 -18.49 -40.45 -33.00
CA GLU A 5 -18.83 -39.31 -33.83
C GLU A 5 -18.49 -38.02 -33.09
N PHE A 6 -17.55 -37.24 -33.63
CA PHE A 6 -17.07 -36.01 -33.01
C PHE A 6 -18.14 -34.92 -33.15
N ILE A 7 -18.66 -34.45 -32.03
CA ILE A 7 -19.69 -33.41 -32.01
C ILE A 7 -19.04 -32.05 -32.22
N SER A 8 -19.46 -31.33 -33.27
CA SER A 8 -19.02 -29.95 -33.49
C SER A 8 -19.66 -29.01 -32.48
N LEU A 9 -18.85 -28.11 -31.90
CA LEU A 9 -19.35 -27.03 -31.06
C LEU A 9 -19.87 -25.89 -31.95
N PRO A 10 -21.02 -25.27 -31.61
CA PRO A 10 -21.44 -24.03 -32.25
C PRO A 10 -20.33 -22.99 -32.24
N GLU A 11 -20.12 -22.33 -33.38
CA GLU A 11 -19.00 -21.41 -33.59
C GLU A 11 -18.93 -20.30 -32.54
N HIS A 12 -20.08 -19.69 -32.20
CA HIS A 12 -20.14 -18.64 -31.19
C HIS A 12 -19.69 -19.11 -29.79
N LEU A 13 -20.01 -20.36 -29.39
CA LEU A 13 -19.54 -20.91 -28.11
C LEU A 13 -18.05 -21.18 -28.14
N ASN A 14 -17.54 -21.70 -29.25
CA ASN A 14 -16.12 -21.93 -29.43
C ASN A 14 -15.33 -20.62 -29.32
N ASN A 15 -15.79 -19.55 -29.99
CA ASN A 15 -15.18 -18.23 -29.94
C ASN A 15 -15.23 -17.64 -28.53
N ASN A 16 -16.36 -17.76 -27.82
CA ASN A 16 -16.50 -17.25 -26.44
C ASN A 16 -15.56 -17.96 -25.46
N ILE A 17 -15.37 -19.29 -25.60
CA ILE A 17 -14.42 -20.03 -24.77
C ILE A 17 -13.00 -19.58 -25.09
N GLU A 18 -12.65 -19.48 -26.37
CA GLU A 18 -11.33 -19.07 -26.83
C GLU A 18 -10.97 -17.68 -26.32
N GLU A 19 -11.84 -16.70 -26.51
CA GLU A 19 -11.66 -15.33 -26.02
C GLU A 19 -11.48 -15.30 -24.50
N TYR A 20 -12.30 -16.04 -23.77
CA TYR A 20 -12.19 -16.07 -22.30
C TYR A 20 -10.87 -16.70 -21.83
N VAL A 21 -10.45 -17.82 -22.43
CA VAL A 21 -9.18 -18.48 -22.10
C VAL A 21 -7.98 -17.59 -22.46
N LEU A 22 -8.01 -16.92 -23.61
CA LEU A 22 -6.97 -15.97 -24.02
C LEU A 22 -6.88 -14.82 -23.02
N GLN A 23 -8.03 -14.23 -22.64
CA GLN A 23 -8.08 -13.16 -21.65
C GLN A 23 -7.49 -13.59 -20.29
N LEU A 24 -7.83 -14.78 -19.79
CA LEU A 24 -7.28 -15.29 -18.53
C LEU A 24 -5.75 -15.47 -18.60
N ARG A 25 -5.23 -16.01 -19.71
CA ARG A 25 -3.80 -16.19 -19.92
C ARG A 25 -3.06 -14.86 -19.98
N ASP A 26 -3.60 -13.91 -20.73
CA ASP A 26 -3.07 -12.55 -20.83
C ASP A 26 -3.00 -11.86 -19.48
N ASP A 27 -4.07 -11.99 -18.69
CA ASP A 27 -4.16 -11.40 -17.36
C ASP A 27 -3.14 -12.02 -16.40
N ILE A 28 -3.00 -13.35 -16.39
CA ILE A 28 -1.96 -14.05 -15.62
C ILE A 28 -0.58 -13.50 -15.96
N LEU A 29 -0.22 -13.44 -17.25
CA LEU A 29 1.12 -13.02 -17.67
C LEU A 29 1.41 -11.56 -17.29
N LYS A 30 0.44 -10.66 -17.48
CA LYS A 30 0.57 -9.24 -17.10
C LYS A 30 0.74 -9.08 -15.59
N LEU A 31 -0.09 -9.76 -14.80
CA LEU A 31 -0.04 -9.73 -13.33
C LEU A 31 1.29 -10.28 -12.81
N GLU A 32 1.75 -11.40 -13.35
CA GLU A 32 3.01 -12.02 -12.98
C GLU A 32 4.19 -11.07 -13.18
N LYS A 33 4.26 -10.44 -14.35
CA LYS A 33 5.31 -9.47 -14.67
C LYS A 33 5.32 -8.30 -13.69
N CYS A 34 4.16 -7.69 -13.44
CA CYS A 34 4.06 -6.54 -12.52
C CYS A 34 4.52 -6.90 -11.10
N ILE A 35 4.16 -8.09 -10.61
CA ILE A 35 4.48 -8.50 -9.22
C ILE A 35 5.93 -8.95 -9.07
N LYS A 36 6.45 -9.76 -10.00
CA LYS A 36 7.79 -10.36 -9.88
C LYS A 36 8.91 -9.39 -10.27
N GLU A 37 8.63 -8.44 -11.15
CA GLU A 37 9.65 -7.54 -11.69
C GLU A 37 9.47 -6.11 -11.19
N ASP A 38 8.36 -5.47 -11.57
CA ASP A 38 8.21 -4.01 -11.42
C ASP A 38 8.07 -3.62 -9.94
N LEU A 39 7.10 -4.21 -9.25
CA LEU A 39 6.82 -3.89 -7.85
C LEU A 39 7.93 -4.35 -6.91
N LEU A 40 8.53 -5.51 -7.18
CA LEU A 40 9.62 -6.02 -6.35
C LEU A 40 10.82 -5.07 -6.38
N LYS A 41 11.19 -4.54 -7.55
CA LYS A 41 12.28 -3.56 -7.68
C LYS A 41 11.98 -2.27 -6.91
N LEU A 42 10.73 -1.83 -6.98
CA LEU A 42 10.29 -0.53 -6.45
C LEU A 42 10.12 -0.53 -4.92
N LEU A 43 9.56 -1.60 -4.35
CA LEU A 43 9.01 -1.59 -2.99
C LEU A 43 9.67 -2.54 -1.98
N ASN A 44 10.53 -3.48 -2.41
CA ASN A 44 11.05 -4.55 -1.54
C ASN A 44 11.81 -4.04 -0.30
N ARG A 45 12.31 -2.81 -0.33
CA ARG A 45 12.95 -2.19 0.83
C ARG A 45 11.96 -1.63 1.86
N TYR A 46 10.79 -1.18 1.41
CA TYR A 46 9.93 -0.28 2.18
C TYR A 46 8.57 -0.89 2.58
N LEU A 47 8.01 -1.78 1.75
CA LEU A 47 6.64 -2.31 1.92
C LEU A 47 6.59 -3.83 1.79
N LYS A 48 7.46 -4.54 2.53
CA LYS A 48 7.62 -6.00 2.44
C LYS A 48 6.31 -6.76 2.70
N ASP A 49 5.62 -6.43 3.78
CA ASP A 49 4.37 -7.12 4.14
C ASP A 49 3.28 -6.92 3.09
N ARG A 50 3.24 -5.75 2.44
CA ARG A 50 2.29 -5.46 1.36
C ARG A 50 2.63 -6.26 0.11
N LEU A 51 3.92 -6.36 -0.24
CA LEU A 51 4.36 -7.23 -1.34
C LEU A 51 4.06 -8.70 -1.08
N SER A 52 4.30 -9.20 0.14
CA SER A 52 3.99 -10.59 0.50
C SER A 52 2.50 -10.88 0.43
N ASN A 53 1.65 -9.98 0.93
CA ASN A 53 0.20 -10.10 0.81
C ASN A 53 -0.26 -10.12 -0.66
N LEU A 54 0.31 -9.25 -1.50
CA LEU A 54 0.00 -9.20 -2.92
C LEU A 54 0.44 -10.47 -3.66
N GLN A 55 1.63 -11.00 -3.34
CA GLN A 55 2.12 -12.28 -3.87
C GLN A 55 1.21 -13.45 -3.48
N GLN A 56 0.66 -13.45 -2.26
CA GLN A 56 -0.30 -14.45 -1.81
C GLN A 56 -1.62 -14.34 -2.58
N GLN A 57 -2.16 -13.13 -2.76
CA GLN A 57 -3.37 -12.92 -3.57
C GLN A 57 -3.16 -13.38 -5.01
N TRP A 58 -2.02 -13.03 -5.59
CA TRP A 58 -1.63 -13.49 -6.92
C TRP A 58 -1.57 -15.01 -7.03
N PHE A 59 -0.96 -15.70 -6.07
CA PHE A 59 -0.90 -17.15 -6.09
C PHE A 59 -2.30 -17.78 -6.11
N VAL A 60 -3.24 -17.23 -5.33
CA VAL A 60 -4.64 -17.66 -5.32
C VAL A 60 -5.30 -17.44 -6.68
N VAL A 61 -5.20 -16.22 -7.23
CA VAL A 61 -5.79 -15.87 -8.54
C VAL A 61 -5.22 -16.74 -9.65
N ASN A 62 -3.89 -16.88 -9.73
CA ASN A 62 -3.22 -17.70 -10.73
C ASN A 62 -3.68 -19.16 -10.71
N LYS A 63 -3.78 -19.74 -9.50
CA LYS A 63 -4.29 -21.10 -9.31
C LYS A 63 -5.74 -21.22 -9.78
N MET A 64 -6.59 -20.25 -9.47
CA MET A 64 -7.99 -20.27 -9.92
C MET A 64 -8.12 -20.13 -11.43
N CYS A 65 -7.34 -19.25 -12.06
CA CYS A 65 -7.31 -19.11 -13.52
C CYS A 65 -6.82 -20.39 -14.20
N THR A 66 -5.75 -21.02 -13.69
CA THR A 66 -5.23 -22.28 -14.26
C THR A 66 -6.25 -23.40 -14.15
N ASN A 67 -6.88 -23.55 -12.97
CA ASN A 67 -7.94 -24.53 -12.76
C ASN A 67 -9.13 -24.29 -13.70
N GLU A 68 -9.49 -23.03 -13.94
CA GLU A 68 -10.60 -22.68 -14.83
C GLU A 68 -10.27 -22.99 -16.29
N ILE A 69 -9.06 -22.69 -16.75
CA ILE A 69 -8.59 -23.07 -18.08
C ILE A 69 -8.61 -24.59 -18.26
N ASP A 70 -8.14 -25.35 -17.26
CA ASP A 70 -8.17 -26.81 -17.28
C ASP A 70 -9.60 -27.36 -17.29
N ARG A 71 -10.51 -26.73 -16.53
CA ARG A 71 -11.92 -27.10 -16.47
C ARG A 71 -12.59 -26.88 -17.83
N LEU A 72 -12.39 -25.72 -18.46
CA LEU A 72 -12.91 -25.39 -19.78
C LEU A 72 -12.36 -26.34 -20.85
N SER A 73 -11.06 -26.64 -20.79
CA SER A 73 -10.41 -27.58 -21.72
C SER A 73 -11.03 -28.99 -21.62
N LYS A 74 -11.24 -29.49 -20.40
CA LYS A 74 -11.93 -30.78 -20.17
C LYS A 74 -13.37 -30.76 -20.68
N LEU A 75 -14.11 -29.69 -20.40
CA LEU A 75 -15.49 -29.54 -20.84
C LEU A 75 -15.61 -29.58 -22.37
N VAL A 76 -14.71 -28.90 -23.09
CA VAL A 76 -14.67 -28.92 -24.56
C VAL A 76 -14.41 -30.34 -25.09
N ILE A 77 -13.49 -31.08 -24.48
CA ILE A 77 -13.22 -32.49 -24.84
C ILE A 77 -14.45 -33.36 -24.59
N ASP A 78 -15.09 -33.20 -23.43
CA ASP A 78 -16.24 -34.01 -23.04
C ASP A 78 -17.45 -33.78 -23.94
N VAL A 79 -17.72 -32.52 -24.31
CA VAL A 79 -18.76 -32.18 -25.28
C VAL A 79 -18.47 -32.77 -26.66
N ARG A 80 -17.25 -32.57 -27.17
CA ARG A 80 -16.83 -33.09 -28.49
C ARG A 80 -16.84 -34.61 -28.55
N SER A 81 -16.60 -35.29 -27.43
CA SER A 81 -16.69 -36.75 -27.30
C SER A 81 -18.11 -37.29 -27.10
N GLY A 82 -19.12 -36.43 -27.05
CA GLY A 82 -20.52 -36.82 -26.80
C GLY A 82 -20.81 -37.24 -25.36
N ARG A 83 -19.87 -37.05 -24.43
CA ARG A 83 -20.04 -37.37 -23.01
C ARG A 83 -20.83 -36.31 -22.24
N THR A 84 -21.03 -35.13 -22.83
CA THR A 84 -21.67 -33.99 -22.16
C THR A 84 -22.44 -33.15 -23.18
N SER A 85 -23.53 -32.51 -22.75
CA SER A 85 -24.34 -31.64 -23.61
C SER A 85 -23.66 -30.31 -23.89
N VAL A 86 -23.81 -29.79 -25.11
CA VAL A 86 -23.38 -28.44 -25.51
C VAL A 86 -23.94 -27.35 -24.59
N SER A 87 -25.19 -27.50 -24.11
CA SER A 87 -25.84 -26.53 -23.21
C SER A 87 -25.08 -26.28 -21.89
N ILE A 88 -24.25 -27.23 -21.44
CA ILE A 88 -23.44 -27.08 -20.22
C ILE A 88 -22.30 -26.07 -20.43
N VAL A 89 -21.86 -25.86 -21.68
CA VAL A 89 -20.89 -24.83 -22.05
C VAL A 89 -21.47 -23.44 -21.85
N GLU A 90 -22.69 -23.20 -22.34
CA GLU A 90 -23.41 -21.94 -22.15
C GLU A 90 -23.54 -21.61 -20.66
N GLN A 91 -24.06 -22.55 -19.86
CA GLN A 91 -24.20 -22.38 -18.41
C GLN A 91 -22.86 -22.10 -17.72
N THR A 92 -21.79 -22.74 -18.17
CA THR A 92 -20.44 -22.51 -17.65
C THR A 92 -19.95 -21.09 -17.95
N LEU A 93 -20.18 -20.59 -19.16
CA LEU A 93 -19.76 -19.26 -19.60
C LEU A 93 -20.57 -18.11 -18.97
N GLU A 94 -21.73 -18.42 -18.41
CA GLU A 94 -22.62 -17.49 -17.69
C GLU A 94 -22.55 -17.67 -16.16
N SER A 95 -21.67 -18.54 -15.67
CA SER A 95 -21.62 -18.91 -14.25
C SER A 95 -21.14 -17.79 -13.32
N ASP A 96 -21.65 -17.79 -12.09
CA ASP A 96 -21.17 -16.94 -11.00
C ASP A 96 -19.66 -17.09 -10.75
N GLN A 97 -19.12 -18.28 -11.00
CA GLN A 97 -17.70 -18.56 -10.84
C GLN A 97 -16.83 -17.70 -11.79
N LYS A 98 -17.27 -17.53 -13.05
CA LYS A 98 -16.58 -16.65 -14.00
C LYS A 98 -16.58 -15.21 -13.50
N MET A 99 -17.73 -14.71 -13.05
CA MET A 99 -17.85 -13.35 -12.53
C MET A 99 -16.96 -13.13 -11.29
N GLN A 100 -16.98 -14.08 -10.35
CA GLN A 100 -16.11 -14.03 -9.17
C GLN A 100 -14.63 -14.00 -9.54
N LEU A 101 -14.20 -14.83 -10.49
CA LEU A 101 -12.82 -14.84 -10.96
C LEU A 101 -12.42 -13.51 -11.61
N GLN A 102 -13.30 -12.94 -12.44
CA GLN A 102 -13.07 -11.62 -13.04
C GLN A 102 -12.96 -10.51 -12.00
N HIS A 103 -13.81 -10.54 -10.95
CA HIS A 103 -13.70 -9.61 -9.83
C HIS A 103 -12.37 -9.74 -9.09
N MET A 104 -11.94 -10.97 -8.76
CA MET A 104 -10.64 -11.17 -8.09
C MET A 104 -9.45 -10.68 -8.94
N ILE A 105 -9.50 -10.89 -10.26
CA ILE A 105 -8.49 -10.37 -11.18
C ILE A 105 -8.51 -8.84 -11.18
N HIS A 106 -9.70 -8.23 -11.22
CA HIS A 106 -9.86 -6.78 -11.20
C HIS A 106 -9.32 -6.16 -9.92
N ASP A 107 -9.69 -6.71 -8.76
CA ASP A 107 -9.23 -6.24 -7.45
C ASP A 107 -7.71 -6.35 -7.32
N LEU A 108 -7.13 -7.46 -7.80
CA LEU A 108 -5.67 -7.62 -7.80
C LEU A 108 -4.98 -6.60 -8.72
N LYS A 109 -5.53 -6.32 -9.91
CA LYS A 109 -5.03 -5.27 -10.82
C LYS A 109 -5.07 -3.90 -10.15
N GLN A 110 -6.15 -3.58 -9.45
CA GLN A 110 -6.29 -2.32 -8.75
C GLN A 110 -5.26 -2.21 -7.61
N ASN A 111 -5.11 -3.25 -6.79
CA ASN A 111 -4.10 -3.30 -5.72
C ASN A 111 -2.67 -3.13 -6.25
N ILE A 112 -2.35 -3.74 -7.41
CA ILE A 112 -1.05 -3.54 -8.09
C ILE A 112 -0.87 -2.07 -8.47
N LYS A 113 -1.88 -1.47 -9.09
CA LYS A 113 -1.83 -0.08 -9.54
C LYS A 113 -1.62 0.89 -8.36
N ASP A 114 -2.33 0.68 -7.26
CA ASP A 114 -2.22 1.52 -6.07
C ASP A 114 -0.80 1.40 -5.45
N LEU A 115 -0.26 0.18 -5.38
CA LEU A 115 1.11 -0.03 -4.92
C LEU A 115 2.16 0.55 -5.89
N GLN A 116 1.94 0.49 -7.20
CA GLN A 116 2.82 1.13 -8.18
C GLN A 116 2.84 2.66 -7.99
N GLN A 117 1.67 3.27 -7.81
CA GLN A 117 1.56 4.70 -7.50
C GLN A 117 2.30 5.03 -6.21
N LYS A 118 2.15 4.22 -5.17
CA LYS A 118 2.87 4.38 -3.91
C LYS A 118 4.38 4.31 -4.09
N GLY A 119 4.87 3.35 -4.86
CA GLY A 119 6.30 3.23 -5.09
C GLY A 119 6.88 4.36 -5.95
N ASN A 120 6.11 4.90 -6.89
CA ASN A 120 6.50 6.12 -7.63
C ASN A 120 6.61 7.31 -6.67
N PHE A 121 5.63 7.48 -5.78
CA PHE A 121 5.66 8.50 -4.73
C PHE A 121 6.90 8.36 -3.83
N ILE A 122 7.25 7.14 -3.40
CA ILE A 122 8.47 6.87 -2.63
C ILE A 122 9.73 7.25 -3.42
N SER A 123 9.75 6.98 -4.72
CA SER A 123 10.88 7.33 -5.60
C SER A 123 11.03 8.85 -5.75
N ASP A 124 9.91 9.56 -5.84
CA ASP A 124 9.89 11.03 -5.88
C ASP A 124 10.38 11.64 -4.56
N LEU A 125 10.03 11.05 -3.41
CA LEU A 125 10.57 11.45 -2.10
C LEU A 125 12.10 11.33 -2.06
N ASP A 126 12.66 10.21 -2.53
CA ASP A 126 14.12 9.98 -2.56
C ASP A 126 14.84 11.03 -3.44
N ARG A 127 14.25 11.36 -4.60
CA ARG A 127 14.75 12.44 -5.47
C ARG A 127 14.80 13.79 -4.74
N LEU A 128 13.82 14.06 -3.87
CA LEU A 128 13.73 15.26 -3.04
C LEU A 128 14.53 15.18 -1.73
N LYS A 129 15.36 14.13 -1.55
CA LYS A 129 16.16 13.88 -0.33
C LYS A 129 15.36 13.54 0.91
N PHE A 130 14.10 13.14 0.76
CA PHE A 130 13.31 12.57 1.84
C PHE A 130 13.56 11.07 1.93
N GLN A 131 13.86 10.60 3.13
CA GLN A 131 13.85 9.17 3.44
C GLN A 131 12.43 8.73 3.81
N TYR A 132 11.88 7.79 3.05
CA TYR A 132 10.60 7.17 3.36
C TYR A 132 10.68 6.21 4.54
N LEU A 133 9.71 6.30 5.44
CA LEU A 133 9.52 5.44 6.61
C LEU A 133 8.08 4.91 6.63
N ASN A 134 7.91 3.59 6.63
CA ASN A 134 6.62 2.98 6.98
C ASN A 134 6.50 2.93 8.50
N VAL A 135 5.53 3.63 9.08
CA VAL A 135 5.46 3.78 10.55
C VAL A 135 5.14 2.49 11.29
N VAL A 136 4.59 1.50 10.60
CA VAL A 136 4.35 0.16 11.16
C VAL A 136 5.68 -0.49 11.58
N ASP A 137 6.78 -0.23 10.85
CA ASP A 137 8.11 -0.75 11.18
C ASP A 137 8.67 -0.17 12.49
N TYR A 138 8.08 0.93 12.98
CA TYR A 138 8.41 1.59 14.24
C TYR A 138 7.46 1.19 15.38
N GLY A 139 6.58 0.21 15.14
CA GLY A 139 5.60 -0.25 16.11
C GLY A 139 4.62 0.84 16.52
N ILE A 140 4.27 1.75 15.60
CA ILE A 140 3.21 2.74 15.82
C ILE A 140 1.86 2.08 15.55
N ASP A 141 0.92 2.23 16.47
CA ASP A 141 -0.41 1.65 16.39
C ASP A 141 -1.49 2.55 17.03
N SER A 142 -2.72 2.05 17.09
CA SER A 142 -3.89 2.78 17.60
C SER A 142 -3.82 3.19 19.08
N VAL A 143 -2.90 2.64 19.89
CA VAL A 143 -2.75 3.04 21.31
C VAL A 143 -1.73 4.16 21.50
N ASP A 144 -0.98 4.51 20.46
CA ASP A 144 -0.05 5.63 20.47
C ASP A 144 -0.76 6.99 20.51
N ASN A 145 0.01 8.02 20.84
CA ASN A 145 -0.37 9.42 20.75
C ASN A 145 0.78 10.24 20.17
N GLU A 146 0.54 11.53 19.88
CA GLU A 146 1.56 12.41 19.28
C GLU A 146 2.92 12.35 20.01
N ARG A 147 2.93 12.26 21.34
CA ARG A 147 4.17 12.24 22.14
C ARG A 147 4.89 10.89 22.07
N THR A 148 4.19 9.77 21.96
CA THR A 148 4.86 8.47 21.77
C THR A 148 5.34 8.33 20.34
N ILE A 149 4.57 8.81 19.36
CA ILE A 149 4.95 8.87 17.94
C ILE A 149 6.22 9.70 17.76
N GLU A 150 6.28 10.92 18.31
CA GLU A 150 7.46 11.78 18.18
C GLU A 150 8.71 11.11 18.75
N ARG A 151 8.61 10.48 19.92
CA ARG A 151 9.74 9.73 20.51
C ARG A 151 10.19 8.53 19.67
N LYS A 152 9.27 7.87 18.96
CA LYS A 152 9.57 6.72 18.09
C LYS A 152 10.21 7.17 16.76
N LEU A 153 9.77 8.30 16.22
CA LEU A 153 10.17 8.77 14.88
C LEU A 153 11.32 9.78 14.88
N VAL A 154 11.54 10.51 15.97
CA VAL A 154 12.57 11.56 16.10
C VAL A 154 13.64 11.12 17.13
N PRO A 155 14.53 10.18 16.78
CA PRO A 155 15.60 9.75 17.68
C PRO A 155 16.64 10.86 17.91
N ASN A 156 16.84 11.75 16.94
CA ASN A 156 17.69 12.93 17.09
C ASN A 156 16.91 14.22 16.84
N TYR A 157 16.49 14.89 17.92
CA TYR A 157 15.72 16.14 17.89
C TYR A 157 16.41 17.31 17.17
N GLU A 158 17.74 17.30 17.08
CA GLU A 158 18.50 18.39 16.45
C GLU A 158 18.71 18.17 14.95
N ALA A 159 18.56 16.94 14.48
CA ALA A 159 18.91 16.55 13.12
C ALA A 159 17.77 15.88 12.35
N ASP A 160 16.74 15.34 12.99
CA ASP A 160 15.66 14.65 12.29
C ASP A 160 14.44 15.58 12.15
N CYS A 161 13.98 15.76 10.92
CA CYS A 161 12.78 16.53 10.59
C CYS A 161 11.79 15.59 9.87
N VAL A 162 10.69 15.24 10.53
CA VAL A 162 9.76 14.20 10.07
C VAL A 162 8.44 14.83 9.63
N LEU A 163 8.03 14.56 8.40
CA LEU A 163 6.68 14.81 7.91
C LEU A 163 5.83 13.55 8.05
N CYS A 164 4.82 13.60 8.92
CA CYS A 164 3.85 12.54 9.11
C CYS A 164 2.62 12.81 8.23
N SER A 165 2.26 11.85 7.38
CA SER A 165 1.06 11.90 6.54
C SER A 165 0.59 10.49 6.16
N ASN A 166 -0.51 10.39 5.43
CA ASN A 166 -1.00 9.18 4.77
C ASN A 166 -1.57 9.53 3.39
N ASP A 167 -1.92 8.52 2.59
CA ASP A 167 -2.39 8.70 1.21
C ASP A 167 -3.67 9.55 1.15
N SER A 168 -4.63 9.30 2.04
CA SER A 168 -5.88 10.08 2.08
C SER A 168 -5.65 11.56 2.39
N LEU A 169 -4.73 11.87 3.31
CA LEU A 169 -4.36 13.24 3.64
C LEU A 169 -3.65 13.91 2.46
N ASN A 170 -2.74 13.19 1.79
CA ASN A 170 -2.03 13.70 0.62
C ASN A 170 -3.00 14.08 -0.51
N GLU A 171 -3.99 13.24 -0.77
CA GLU A 171 -5.01 13.46 -1.79
C GLU A 171 -5.98 14.60 -1.43
N THR A 172 -6.37 14.68 -0.16
CA THR A 172 -7.36 15.67 0.30
C THR A 172 -6.74 17.06 0.46
N ASN A 173 -5.46 17.14 0.83
CA ASN A 173 -4.78 18.41 1.15
C ASN A 173 -3.44 18.59 0.41
N PRO A 174 -3.40 18.51 -0.93
CA PRO A 174 -2.15 18.55 -1.70
C PRO A 174 -1.38 19.87 -1.50
N SER A 175 -2.08 21.00 -1.37
CA SER A 175 -1.43 22.30 -1.13
C SER A 175 -0.74 22.39 0.23
N GLN A 176 -1.29 21.74 1.27
CA GLN A 176 -0.65 21.70 2.58
C GLN A 176 0.63 20.85 2.52
N LEU A 177 0.56 19.72 1.83
CA LEU A 177 1.70 18.84 1.63
C LEU A 177 2.84 19.54 0.89
N ASP A 178 2.51 20.23 -0.21
CA ASP A 178 3.46 21.07 -0.96
C ASP A 178 4.08 22.15 -0.06
N HIS A 179 3.29 22.85 0.73
CA HIS A 179 3.80 23.88 1.62
C HIS A 179 4.77 23.31 2.66
N LEU A 180 4.44 22.18 3.29
CA LEU A 180 5.29 21.52 4.28
C LEU A 180 6.59 21.01 3.65
N TRP A 181 6.52 20.39 2.47
CA TRP A 181 7.70 19.94 1.73
C TRP A 181 8.64 21.08 1.40
N HIS A 182 8.14 22.17 0.82
CA HIS A 182 8.97 23.32 0.47
C HIS A 182 9.63 23.91 1.71
N GLY A 183 8.88 24.06 2.80
CA GLY A 183 9.43 24.55 4.07
C GLY A 183 10.60 23.70 4.58
N MET A 184 10.45 22.37 4.54
CA MET A 184 11.49 21.44 4.98
C MET A 184 12.73 21.44 4.05
N ILE A 185 12.53 21.57 2.74
CA ILE A 185 13.63 21.68 1.77
C ILE A 185 14.39 23.00 1.96
N GLU A 186 13.70 24.11 2.23
CA GLU A 186 14.37 25.37 2.55
C GLU A 186 15.20 25.26 3.84
N GLU A 187 14.68 24.62 4.89
CA GLU A 187 15.43 24.36 6.12
C GLU A 187 16.73 23.58 5.88
N LEU A 188 16.72 22.61 4.96
CA LEU A 188 17.91 21.84 4.58
C LEU A 188 19.01 22.73 3.98
N LYS A 189 18.65 23.83 3.29
CA LYS A 189 19.65 24.77 2.76
C LYS A 189 20.37 25.54 3.85
N TYR A 190 19.69 25.83 4.97
CA TYR A 190 20.25 26.55 6.11
C TYR A 190 20.93 25.63 7.13
N ASN A 191 20.47 24.39 7.23
CA ASN A 191 21.07 23.38 8.10
C ASN A 191 21.28 22.07 7.31
N PRO A 192 22.43 21.90 6.65
CA PRO A 192 22.69 20.72 5.81
C PRO A 192 22.83 19.41 6.59
N ASN A 193 22.90 19.48 7.93
CA ASN A 193 22.99 18.30 8.77
C ASN A 193 21.62 17.68 9.09
N ILE A 194 20.51 18.32 8.70
CA ILE A 194 19.19 17.74 8.94
C ILE A 194 18.89 16.61 7.96
N ARG A 195 18.17 15.61 8.46
CA ARG A 195 17.62 14.49 7.72
C ARG A 195 16.13 14.72 7.55
N LEU A 196 15.70 14.76 6.31
CA LEU A 196 14.28 14.87 5.97
C LEU A 196 13.69 13.47 5.90
N LEU A 197 12.66 13.23 6.70
CA LEU A 197 11.99 11.95 6.83
C LEU A 197 10.52 12.10 6.45
N TYR A 198 9.98 11.16 5.69
CA TYR A 198 8.55 11.05 5.42
C TYR A 198 8.02 9.81 6.14
N ALA A 199 7.19 10.01 7.16
CA ALA A 199 6.56 8.97 7.94
C ALA A 199 5.15 8.70 7.42
N ASP A 200 4.95 7.51 6.85
CA ASP A 200 3.74 7.09 6.18
C ASP A 200 2.82 6.27 7.09
N PHE A 201 1.63 6.82 7.34
CA PHE A 201 0.59 6.23 8.19
C PHE A 201 -0.48 5.45 7.41
N SER A 202 -0.40 5.34 6.07
CA SER A 202 -1.43 4.68 5.24
C SER A 202 -1.76 3.25 5.65
N TYR A 203 -0.80 2.54 6.23
CA TYR A 203 -0.92 1.13 6.57
C TYR A 203 -0.96 0.88 8.07
N CYS A 204 -1.08 1.95 8.87
CA CYS A 204 -1.10 1.93 10.31
C CYS A 204 -2.54 1.94 10.85
N SER A 205 -2.74 1.41 12.06
CA SER A 205 -4.02 1.49 12.78
C SER A 205 -4.21 2.81 13.54
N PHE A 206 -3.17 3.63 13.67
CA PHE A 206 -3.28 4.98 14.20
C PHE A 206 -3.94 5.91 13.19
N GLU A 207 -5.08 6.48 13.56
CA GLU A 207 -5.77 7.48 12.75
C GLU A 207 -5.07 8.83 12.87
N LEU A 208 -4.29 9.19 11.85
CA LEU A 208 -3.63 10.49 11.76
C LEU A 208 -4.66 11.55 11.31
N PRO A 209 -5.06 12.50 12.17
CA PRO A 209 -6.16 13.42 11.84
C PRO A 209 -5.76 14.55 10.88
N TYR A 210 -4.48 14.90 10.83
CA TYR A 210 -3.92 15.94 9.97
C TYR A 210 -2.43 15.68 9.74
N MET A 211 -1.85 16.29 8.70
CA MET A 211 -0.40 16.23 8.46
C MET A 211 0.36 16.91 9.59
N ILE A 212 1.42 16.26 10.08
CA ILE A 212 2.21 16.76 11.23
C ILE A 212 3.67 16.85 10.83
N LYS A 213 4.30 17.99 11.13
CA LYS A 213 5.77 18.12 11.10
C LYS A 213 6.31 17.92 12.51
N LEU A 214 7.34 17.08 12.65
CA LEU A 214 8.03 16.78 13.90
C LEU A 214 9.53 17.13 13.79
N PRO A 215 10.22 17.46 14.90
CA PRO A 215 9.66 17.59 16.27
C PRO A 215 8.65 18.74 16.36
N SER A 216 7.61 18.57 17.18
CA SER A 216 6.62 19.63 17.37
C SER A 216 7.17 20.71 18.29
N ASP A 217 7.02 21.98 17.90
CA ASP A 217 7.37 23.15 18.72
C ASP A 217 6.75 23.10 20.13
N LYS A 218 5.62 22.42 20.28
CA LYS A 218 4.90 22.22 21.56
C LYS A 218 5.75 21.49 22.61
N TYR A 219 6.64 20.59 22.19
CA TYR A 219 7.43 19.74 23.08
C TYR A 219 8.90 20.17 23.19
N SER A 220 9.40 20.98 22.25
CA SER A 220 10.74 21.57 22.26
C SER A 220 11.06 22.34 23.56
N GLN A 221 10.05 22.90 24.23
CA GLN A 221 10.22 23.64 25.49
C GLN A 221 10.32 22.77 26.75
N GLN A 222 9.86 21.51 26.72
CA GLN A 222 9.86 20.66 27.91
C GLN A 222 11.20 19.95 28.14
N ASN A 223 11.94 19.62 27.08
CA ASN A 223 13.25 18.96 27.20
C ASN A 223 14.37 19.93 27.66
N ASN A 224 14.28 21.22 27.29
CA ASN A 224 15.24 22.24 27.75
C ASN A 224 15.13 22.57 29.24
N LYS A 225 14.06 22.17 29.94
CA LYS A 225 13.93 22.37 31.40
C LYS A 225 14.66 21.33 32.24
N TYR A 226 15.02 20.17 31.69
CA TYR A 226 15.67 19.10 32.46
C TYR A 226 17.20 19.06 32.31
N GLN A 227 17.82 19.95 31.52
CA GLN A 227 19.27 19.97 31.31
C GLN A 227 20.03 21.16 31.93
N LEU A 228 19.39 22.06 32.69
CA LEU A 228 20.08 23.17 33.34
C LEU A 228 19.82 23.21 34.85
N THR A 229 20.55 22.37 35.59
CA THR A 229 21.03 22.74 36.92
C THR A 229 22.57 22.63 36.93
N PRO A 230 23.29 23.75 36.76
CA PRO A 230 24.70 23.78 37.11
C PRO A 230 24.80 23.63 38.63
N LYS A 231 25.53 22.63 39.10
CA LYS A 231 25.98 22.54 40.50
C LYS A 231 26.72 23.83 40.84
N THR A 232 26.08 24.68 41.63
CA THR A 232 26.68 25.87 42.23
C THR A 232 27.87 25.43 43.09
N ARG A 233 29.09 25.72 42.64
CA ARG A 233 30.25 25.77 43.53
C ARG A 233 30.26 27.14 44.20
N SER A 234 30.10 27.09 45.52
CA SER A 234 30.25 28.20 46.45
C SER A 234 31.65 28.82 46.34
N SER A 235 31.70 30.13 46.16
CA SER A 235 32.78 30.98 46.65
C SER A 235 32.23 32.38 46.91
N MET A 236 32.43 32.81 48.15
CA MET A 236 32.07 34.10 48.74
C MET A 236 32.68 35.27 47.96
N GLU A 237 31.91 36.35 47.78
CA GLU A 237 32.28 37.72 48.15
C GLU A 237 31.06 38.66 48.04
N LEU A 238 30.99 39.62 48.96
CA LEU A 238 29.90 40.57 49.25
C LEU A 238 30.45 42.01 49.06
N PRO A 239 29.67 43.09 49.19
CA PRO A 239 28.79 43.73 48.21
C PRO A 239 29.20 45.20 47.90
N THR A 240 28.65 45.79 46.84
CA THR A 240 28.49 47.27 46.79
C THR A 240 27.16 47.68 46.18
N ASN A 241 26.42 48.45 46.98
CA ASN A 241 25.22 49.21 46.64
C ASN A 241 25.53 50.25 45.55
N THR A 242 24.62 50.40 44.57
CA THR A 242 24.03 51.71 44.22
C THR A 242 22.81 51.53 43.31
N SER A 243 21.73 52.21 43.66
CA SER A 243 20.52 52.53 42.89
C SER A 243 20.32 54.06 43.03
N PRO A 244 19.39 54.77 42.35
CA PRO A 244 18.34 54.38 41.39
C PRO A 244 18.12 55.37 40.20
N ARG A 245 16.96 55.25 39.52
CA ARG A 245 16.25 56.19 38.58
C ARG A 245 16.61 56.03 37.09
N THR A 246 15.68 55.92 36.13
CA THR A 246 14.41 56.65 35.96
C THR A 246 13.41 55.91 35.03
N LYS A 247 12.12 56.17 35.25
CA LYS A 247 10.93 55.75 34.48
C LYS A 247 10.92 56.28 33.04
N LEU A 248 10.30 55.57 32.09
CA LEU A 248 9.23 56.13 31.22
C LEU A 248 8.51 55.04 30.37
N PHE A 249 7.17 55.17 30.37
CA PHE A 249 6.09 54.73 29.45
C PHE A 249 6.47 54.15 28.07
N SER A 250 5.70 53.28 27.41
CA SER A 250 4.23 53.28 27.24
C SER A 250 3.69 51.94 26.72
N ASP A 251 2.47 51.61 27.16
CA ASP A 251 1.53 50.65 26.59
C ASP A 251 1.21 50.92 25.12
N THR A 252 1.00 49.88 24.29
CA THR A 252 -0.24 49.75 23.50
C THR A 252 -0.43 48.36 22.86
N ASN A 253 -1.65 47.83 23.05
CA ASN A 253 -2.48 47.01 22.17
C ASN A 253 -2.14 45.53 21.90
N LYS A 254 -2.74 44.70 22.77
CA LYS A 254 -3.32 43.39 22.44
C LYS A 254 -4.50 43.57 21.49
N THR A 255 -4.48 42.92 20.33
CA THR A 255 -5.69 42.59 19.56
C THR A 255 -5.84 41.08 19.54
N LEU A 256 -6.83 40.61 20.29
CA LEU A 256 -7.27 39.23 20.40
C LEU A 256 -8.25 38.96 19.26
N VAL A 257 -7.83 38.23 18.23
CA VAL A 257 -8.75 37.69 17.22
C VAL A 257 -9.17 36.29 17.66
N GLN A 258 -10.42 36.15 18.09
CA GLN A 258 -11.04 34.84 18.33
C GLN A 258 -11.33 34.15 16.99
N PRO A 259 -11.07 32.84 16.84
CA PRO A 259 -11.66 32.06 15.76
C PRO A 259 -13.11 31.65 16.09
N PRO A 260 -13.98 31.51 15.08
CA PRO A 260 -15.39 31.16 15.27
C PRO A 260 -15.57 29.69 15.66
N LYS A 261 -16.59 29.43 16.48
CA LYS A 261 -17.07 28.09 16.86
C LYS A 261 -17.56 27.31 15.63
N PRO A 262 -17.26 26.01 15.49
CA PRO A 262 -17.92 25.16 14.52
C PRO A 262 -19.32 24.76 15.00
N GLN A 263 -20.29 24.93 14.10
CA GLN A 263 -21.66 24.45 14.23
C GLN A 263 -21.74 22.94 14.03
N THR A 264 -22.63 22.33 14.79
CA THR A 264 -22.99 20.91 14.80
C THR A 264 -23.84 20.48 13.60
N SER A 265 -23.80 19.18 13.36
CA SER A 265 -24.76 18.29 12.66
C SER A 265 -24.63 18.16 11.14
N THR A 266 -24.31 16.95 10.66
CA THR A 266 -25.33 16.01 10.13
C THR A 266 -24.74 14.60 10.04
N THR A 267 -25.54 13.63 10.48
CA THR A 267 -25.26 12.21 10.65
C THR A 267 -25.66 11.39 9.40
N MET A 268 -25.10 10.16 9.29
CA MET A 268 -25.52 8.95 8.55
C MET A 268 -24.64 8.54 7.33
N PRO A 269 -24.55 7.23 6.98
CA PRO A 269 -24.43 6.06 7.85
C PRO A 269 -23.24 5.14 7.46
N THR A 270 -22.82 4.36 8.46
CA THR A 270 -21.81 3.31 8.38
C THR A 270 -22.41 2.01 7.82
N GLU A 271 -21.92 1.53 6.69
CA GLU A 271 -22.01 0.11 6.32
C GLU A 271 -20.71 -0.34 5.65
N ALA A 272 -19.81 -0.93 6.44
CA ALA A 272 -18.76 -1.83 5.94
C ALA A 272 -18.83 -3.11 6.77
N ARG A 273 -19.48 -4.13 6.20
CA ARG A 273 -19.52 -5.48 6.76
C ARG A 273 -18.12 -6.10 6.70
N ALA A 274 -17.51 -6.29 7.86
CA ALA A 274 -16.33 -7.13 8.02
C ALA A 274 -16.73 -8.62 7.93
N PHE A 275 -16.30 -9.31 6.87
CA PHE A 275 -16.25 -10.77 6.87
C PHE A 275 -14.98 -11.22 7.61
N GLN A 276 -15.13 -11.61 8.87
CA GLN A 276 -14.10 -12.35 9.60
C GLN A 276 -14.14 -13.82 9.18
N LEU A 277 -13.13 -14.28 8.43
CA LEU A 277 -12.81 -15.70 8.33
C LEU A 277 -11.77 -16.04 9.40
N LYS A 278 -12.19 -16.83 10.39
CA LYS A 278 -11.29 -17.48 11.36
C LYS A 278 -10.42 -18.52 10.64
N PRO A 279 -9.12 -18.60 10.90
CA PRO A 279 -8.32 -19.73 10.42
C PRO A 279 -8.54 -20.95 11.32
N SER A 280 -9.03 -22.04 10.73
CA SER A 280 -9.00 -23.38 11.33
C SER A 280 -7.59 -23.94 11.23
N LYS A 281 -7.03 -24.32 12.38
CA LYS A 281 -5.81 -25.11 12.48
C LYS A 281 -6.02 -26.48 11.84
N SER A 282 -5.15 -26.86 10.91
CA SER A 282 -4.72 -28.25 10.76
C SER A 282 -3.33 -28.28 10.13
N GLU A 283 -2.39 -28.81 10.90
CA GLU A 283 -1.09 -29.28 10.45
C GLU A 283 -1.28 -30.33 9.34
N ASN A 284 -0.44 -30.29 8.31
CA ASN A 284 0.25 -31.48 7.84
C ASN A 284 1.39 -31.11 6.89
N SER A 285 2.55 -31.65 7.23
CA SER A 285 3.79 -31.70 6.45
C SER A 285 3.59 -32.40 5.12
N TYR A 286 4.19 -31.89 4.05
CA TYR A 286 4.82 -32.74 3.02
C TYR A 286 5.91 -31.94 2.30
N GLN A 287 7.16 -32.39 2.44
CA GLN A 287 8.23 -32.14 1.48
C GLN A 287 7.97 -33.01 0.25
N ALA A 288 8.07 -32.45 -0.95
CA ALA A 288 8.51 -33.18 -2.13
C ALA A 288 9.01 -32.20 -3.21
N SER A 289 10.30 -32.32 -3.51
CA SER A 289 10.94 -31.89 -4.74
C SER A 289 10.23 -32.46 -5.97
N THR A 290 10.10 -31.66 -7.03
CA THR A 290 10.34 -32.15 -8.41
C THR A 290 10.63 -30.97 -9.34
N LYS A 291 11.81 -31.06 -9.99
CA LYS A 291 12.13 -30.41 -11.25
C LYS A 291 11.06 -30.79 -12.29
N LEU A 292 10.59 -29.84 -13.10
CA LEU A 292 9.82 -30.14 -14.30
C LEU A 292 10.43 -29.42 -15.49
N SER A 293 10.81 -30.27 -16.44
CA SER A 293 11.48 -30.04 -17.70
C SER A 293 10.58 -29.23 -18.62
N THR A 294 11.09 -28.09 -19.08
CA THR A 294 10.70 -27.50 -20.36
C THR A 294 11.20 -28.44 -21.44
N ASP A 295 10.31 -29.19 -22.09
CA ASP A 295 10.44 -29.75 -23.44
C ASP A 295 9.34 -30.78 -23.65
N ASN A 296 8.20 -30.34 -24.19
CA ASN A 296 7.24 -31.11 -24.99
C ASN A 296 5.93 -30.32 -25.10
N LEU A 297 5.87 -29.36 -26.02
CA LEU A 297 4.60 -28.81 -26.56
C LEU A 297 4.92 -28.04 -27.84
N LEU A 298 5.53 -28.72 -28.82
CA LEU A 298 5.81 -28.18 -30.14
C LEU A 298 5.90 -29.35 -31.14
N LEU A 299 4.80 -30.05 -31.33
CA LEU A 299 4.59 -30.99 -32.44
C LEU A 299 3.12 -31.43 -32.43
N ASN A 300 2.28 -30.69 -33.15
CA ASN A 300 1.09 -31.15 -33.89
C ASN A 300 0.26 -29.94 -34.33
N ALA A 301 0.76 -29.21 -35.32
CA ALA A 301 -0.04 -28.23 -36.07
C ALA A 301 0.63 -27.91 -37.41
N THR A 302 0.78 -28.89 -38.30
CA THR A 302 0.96 -28.66 -39.76
C THR A 302 1.00 -29.99 -40.50
N GLN A 303 -0.16 -30.47 -40.96
CA GLN A 303 -0.28 -31.31 -42.16
C GLN A 303 -1.75 -31.62 -42.46
N THR A 304 -2.40 -30.75 -43.23
CA THR A 304 -3.48 -31.09 -44.18
C THR A 304 -3.90 -29.82 -44.93
N SER A 305 -3.29 -29.60 -46.09
CA SER A 305 -3.91 -28.95 -47.25
C SER A 305 -2.84 -28.77 -48.31
N LEU A 306 -2.84 -29.64 -49.33
CA LEU A 306 -2.37 -29.41 -50.69
C LEU A 306 -2.46 -30.76 -51.44
N LEU A 307 -3.65 -31.08 -51.92
CA LEU A 307 -3.91 -31.95 -53.07
C LEU A 307 -5.37 -31.76 -53.51
N SER A 308 -5.58 -30.68 -54.27
CA SER A 308 -6.61 -30.50 -55.31
C SER A 308 -6.30 -29.19 -56.03
#